data_AF-A0A430RT37-F1
#
_entry.id   AF-A0A430RT37-F1
#
_cell.length_a   1.000
_cell.length_b   1.000
_cell.length_c   1.000
_cell.angle_alpha   90.00
_cell.angle_beta   90.00
_cell.angle_gamma   90.00
#
_symmetry.space_group_name_H-M   'P 1'
#
loop_
_entity.id
_entity.type
_entity.pdbx_description
1 polymer ?
#
loop_
_entity_poly.entity_id
_entity_poly.type
_entity_poly.pdbx_seq_one_letter_code
_entity_poly.pdbx_strand_id
1 'polypeptide(L)' 'METTPNLQVYDLGHLGLVASIVDQIGLVQTVDQFVGPRPGEKVSTGMALKAAILNALG' A
#
# COMPACT_ATOMS: atom_id res chain seq x y z
N MET A 1 -36.24 -0.87 15.82
CA MET A 1 -35.88 -0.50 14.43
C MET A 1 -34.41 -0.88 14.32
N GLU A 2 -34.12 -2.07 13.79
CA GLU A 2 -32.75 -2.54 13.65
C GLU A 2 -32.07 -1.71 12.56
N THR A 3 -31.07 -0.91 12.93
CA THR A 3 -30.27 -0.15 11.96
C THR A 3 -29.39 -1.15 11.21
N THR A 4 -29.74 -1.47 9.96
CA THR A 4 -28.92 -2.31 9.09
C THR A 4 -27.50 -1.73 9.03
N PRO A 5 -26.44 -2.50 9.32
CA PRO A 5 -25.08 -1.99 9.25
C PRO A 5 -24.82 -1.46 7.84
N ASN A 6 -24.21 -0.27 7.76
CA ASN A 6 -23.84 0.37 6.50
C ASN A 6 -22.69 -0.44 5.85
N LEU A 7 -23.05 -1.50 5.12
CA LEU A 7 -22.10 -2.34 4.40
C LEU A 7 -21.63 -1.60 3.14
N GLN A 8 -20.38 -1.16 3.15
CA GLN A 8 -19.74 -0.53 1.99
C GLN A 8 -18.90 -1.59 1.27
N VAL A 9 -19.34 -1.94 0.06
CA VAL A 9 -18.62 -2.85 -0.83
C VAL A 9 -17.78 -1.99 -1.78
N TYR A 10 -16.46 -2.22 -1.79
CA TYR A 10 -15.52 -1.54 -2.66
C TYR A 10 -14.97 -2.52 -3.69
N ASP A 11 -15.02 -2.16 -4.97
CA ASP A 11 -14.22 -2.82 -6.00
C ASP A 11 -12.87 -2.10 -6.09
N LEU A 12 -11.82 -2.79 -5.63
CA LEU A 12 -10.46 -2.26 -5.59
C LEU A 12 -9.68 -2.59 -6.89
N GLY A 13 -10.20 -3.45 -7.76
CA GLY A 13 -9.45 -4.01 -8.88
C GLY A 13 -8.21 -4.80 -8.46
N HIS A 14 -7.49 -5.38 -9.43
CA HIS A 14 -6.32 -6.22 -9.15
C HIS A 14 -5.21 -5.46 -8.39
N LEU A 15 -4.83 -4.28 -8.87
CA LEU A 15 -3.77 -3.47 -8.26
C LEU A 15 -4.15 -2.92 -6.89
N GLY A 16 -5.43 -2.60 -6.65
CA GLY A 16 -5.88 -2.16 -5.33
C GLY A 16 -5.80 -3.27 -4.30
N LEU A 17 -6.06 -4.53 -4.70
CA LEU A 17 -5.83 -5.70 -3.84
C LEU A 17 -4.35 -5.90 -3.55
N VAL A 18 -3.48 -5.84 -4.57
CA VAL A 18 -2.02 -5.95 -4.37
C VAL A 18 -1.51 -4.85 -3.45
N ALA A 19 -1.90 -3.59 -3.69
CA ALA A 19 -1.52 -2.46 -2.85
C ALA A 19 -1.97 -2.65 -1.40
N SER A 20 -3.18 -3.18 -1.20
CA SER A 20 -3.73 -3.46 0.13
C SER A 20 -2.95 -4.55 0.86
N ILE A 21 -2.56 -5.62 0.15
CA ILE A 21 -1.72 -6.69 0.72
C ILE A 21 -0.35 -6.14 1.12
N VAL A 22 0.28 -5.36 0.24
CA VAL A 22 1.59 -4.72 0.52
C VAL A 22 1.54 -3.86 1.78
N ASP A 23 0.44 -3.13 2.00
CA ASP A 23 0.23 -2.35 3.22
C ASP A 23 -0.04 -3.23 4.44
N GLN A 24 -0.88 -4.27 4.30
CA GLN A 24 -1.23 -5.17 5.41
C GLN A 24 -0.03 -5.93 5.97
N ILE A 25 0.91 -6.35 5.10
CA ILE A 25 2.13 -7.04 5.55
C ILE A 25 3.19 -6.08 6.10
N GLY A 26 2.94 -4.77 6.08
CA GLY A 26 3.88 -3.77 6.61
C GLY A 26 5.16 -3.62 5.78
N LEU A 27 5.12 -3.92 4.48
CA LEU A 27 6.34 -3.98 3.66
C LEU A 27 6.99 -2.60 3.52
N VAL A 28 6.20 -1.54 3.34
CA VAL A 28 6.69 -0.16 3.22
C VAL A 28 7.47 0.24 4.47
N GLN A 29 6.89 0.02 5.64
CA GLN A 29 7.47 0.36 6.93
C GLN A 29 8.74 -0.45 7.19
N THR A 30 8.71 -1.75 6.85
CA THR A 30 9.87 -2.63 6.96
C THR A 30 11.04 -2.09 6.15
N VAL A 31 10.82 -1.78 4.87
CA VAL A 31 11.87 -1.24 4.00
C VAL A 31 12.36 0.12 4.48
N ASP A 32 11.47 1.00 4.91
CA ASP A 32 11.85 2.32 5.43
C ASP A 32 12.69 2.20 6.72
N GLN A 33 12.42 1.21 7.57
CA GLN A 33 13.24 0.92 8.76
C GLN A 33 14.64 0.41 8.40
N PHE A 34 14.77 -0.42 7.36
CA PHE A 34 16.06 -0.97 6.94
C PHE A 34 16.91 0.03 6.15
N VAL A 35 16.29 0.85 5.30
CA VAL A 35 17.01 1.75 4.39
C VAL A 35 17.23 3.13 5.02
N GLY A 36 16.28 3.59 5.84
CA GLY A 36 16.26 4.94 6.38
C GLY A 36 15.96 6.02 5.32
N PRO A 37 15.64 7.24 5.74
CA PRO A 37 15.36 8.36 4.85
C PRO A 37 16.64 8.93 4.22
N ARG A 38 16.57 9.37 2.96
CA ARG A 38 17.68 10.10 2.30
C ARG A 38 17.34 11.55 2.00
N PRO A 39 18.33 12.47 2.05
CA PRO A 39 18.14 13.86 1.67
C PRO A 39 17.63 13.99 0.24
N GLY A 40 16.53 14.72 0.05
CA GLY A 40 15.95 14.99 -1.28
C GLY A 40 14.99 13.92 -1.81
N GLU A 41 14.67 12.88 -1.03
CA GLU A 41 13.64 11.91 -1.39
C GLU A 41 12.25 12.57 -1.43
N LYS A 42 11.53 12.42 -2.55
CA LYS A 42 10.14 12.89 -2.70
C LYS A 42 9.12 11.91 -2.10
N VAL A 43 9.48 10.63 -2.06
CA VAL A 43 8.72 9.52 -1.49
C VAL A 43 9.71 8.60 -0.79
N SER A 44 9.28 7.91 0.28
CA SER A 44 10.16 6.98 1.00
C SER A 44 10.57 5.80 0.11
N THR A 45 11.68 5.14 0.45
CA THR A 45 12.17 4.00 -0.33
C THR A 45 11.13 2.86 -0.35
N GLY A 46 10.44 2.60 0.76
CA GLY A 46 9.36 1.64 0.84
C GLY A 46 8.19 2.00 -0.08
N MET A 47 7.85 3.28 -0.18
CA MET A 47 6.77 3.73 -1.07
C MET A 47 7.17 3.67 -2.55
N ALA A 48 8.44 3.98 -2.86
CA ALA A 48 9.00 3.78 -4.19
C ALA A 48 8.99 2.29 -4.59
N LEU A 49 9.28 1.38 -3.65
CA LEU A 49 9.20 -0.06 -3.88
C LEU A 49 7.76 -0.52 -4.12
N LYS A 50 6.79 -0.05 -3.33
CA LYS A 50 5.37 -0.35 -3.55
C LYS A 50 4.95 0.08 -4.96
N ALA A 51 5.34 1.28 -5.38
CA ALA A 51 5.07 1.76 -6.74
C ALA A 51 5.75 0.87 -7.80
N ALA A 52 7.00 0.45 -7.58
CA ALA A 52 7.70 -0.46 -8.48
C ALA A 52 7.00 -1.82 -8.62
N ILE A 53 6.49 -2.38 -7.52
CA ILE A 53 5.72 -3.63 -7.52
C ILE A 53 4.44 -3.49 -8.34
N LEU A 54 3.66 -2.43 -8.09
CA LEU A 54 2.42 -2.19 -8.84
C LEU A 54 2.70 -1.99 -10.33
N ASN A 55 3.67 -1.16 -10.67
CA ASN A 55 4.07 -0.91 -12.06
C ASN A 55 4.56 -2.18 -12.77
N ALA A 56 5.13 -3.15 -12.05
CA ALA A 56 5.56 -4.42 -12.62
C ALA A 56 4.40 -5.39 -12.87
N LEU A 57 3.27 -5.23 -12.19
CA LEU A 57 2.14 -6.17 -12.23
C LEU A 57 1.01 -5.75 -13.18
N GLY A 58 0.99 -4.48 -13.64
CA GLY A 58 0.05 -3.98 -14.64
C GLY A 58 -0.97 -3.05 -14.04
#